data_AF-A0A0E9N6C8-F1
#
_entry.id   AF-A0A0E9N6C8-F1
#
_cell.length_a   1.000
_cell.length_b   1.000
_cell.length_c   1.000
_cell.angle_alpha   90.00
_cell.angle_beta   90.00
_cell.angle_gamma   90.00
#
_symmetry.space_group_name_H-M   'P 1'
#
loop_
_entity.id
_entity.type
_entity.pdbx_description
1 polymer ?
#
loop_
_entity_poly.entity_id
_entity_poly.type
_entity_poly.pdbx_seq_one_letter_code
_entity_poly.pdbx_strand_id
1 'polypeptide(L)'
;MQAQLITYQLKDISQAEYLKQMVEPDAPIIAKVQGLISKTWLTDVAKNTFGGFYLWENKAAMDNFMHSDLVKAVVSRPYVTNVSSVDFEVNERASQITRGIPLMSSAANA
;
A
#
# COMPACT_ATOMS: atom_id res chain seq x y z
N MET A 1 5.57 -6.06 12.94
CA MET A 1 5.21 -5.35 11.68
C MET A 1 3.71 -5.47 11.43
N GLN A 2 3.11 -4.61 10.59
CA GLN A 2 1.71 -4.73 10.15
C GLN A 2 1.63 -4.91 8.63
N ALA A 3 0.83 -5.85 8.16
CA ALA A 3 0.48 -5.99 6.75
C ALA A 3 -0.90 -5.42 6.49
N GLN A 4 -1.09 -4.77 5.35
CA GLN A 4 -2.37 -4.19 4.96
C GLN A 4 -2.64 -4.45 3.49
N LEU A 5 -3.87 -4.85 3.17
CA LEU A 5 -4.38 -4.93 1.81
C LEU A 5 -5.39 -3.79 1.64
N ILE A 6 -5.12 -2.90 0.69
CA ILE A 6 -6.08 -1.89 0.24
C ILE A 6 -6.48 -2.22 -1.19
N THR A 7 -7.79 -2.29 -1.44
CA THR A 7 -8.34 -2.43 -2.78
C THR A 7 -9.34 -1.34 -3.07
N TYR A 8 -9.53 -1.04 -4.35
CA TYR A 8 -10.52 -0.12 -4.86
C TYR A 8 -10.85 -0.48 -6.30
N GLN A 9 -11.96 0.06 -6.79
CA GLN A 9 -12.38 -0.05 -8.17
C GLN A 9 -12.27 1.32 -8.84
N LEU A 10 -12.10 1.30 -10.17
CA LEU A 10 -12.02 2.51 -10.97
C LEU A 10 -13.24 2.61 -11.88
N LYS A 11 -13.78 3.80 -12.04
CA LYS A 11 -14.85 4.08 -13.01
C LYS A 11 -14.44 5.20 -13.94
N ASP A 12 -14.94 5.16 -15.16
CA ASP A 12 -14.83 6.25 -16.13
C ASP A 12 -13.39 6.67 -16.47
N ILE A 13 -12.41 5.79 -16.26
CA ILE A 13 -11.02 5.98 -16.67
C ILE A 13 -10.43 4.72 -17.30
N SER A 14 -9.58 4.91 -18.29
CA SER A 14 -8.79 3.86 -18.94
C SER A 14 -7.59 3.44 -18.07
N GLN A 15 -6.99 2.30 -18.41
CA GLN A 15 -5.75 1.87 -17.77
C GLN A 15 -4.59 2.88 -17.96
N ALA A 16 -4.52 3.53 -19.12
CA ALA A 16 -3.50 4.55 -19.37
C ALA A 16 -3.70 5.78 -18.48
N GLU A 17 -4.95 6.18 -18.25
CA GLU A 17 -5.29 7.26 -17.33
C GLU A 17 -5.04 6.87 -15.87
N TYR A 18 -5.33 5.63 -15.47
CA TYR A 18 -4.96 5.12 -14.14
C TYR A 18 -3.45 5.27 -13.87
N LEU A 19 -2.61 4.86 -14.83
CA LEU A 19 -1.15 4.98 -14.69
C LEU A 19 -0.72 6.44 -14.51
N LYS A 20 -1.20 7.33 -15.37
CA LYS A 20 -0.82 8.75 -15.38
C LYS A 20 -1.40 9.56 -14.22
N GLN A 21 -2.63 9.28 -13.81
CA GLN A 21 -3.36 10.09 -12.83
C GLN A 21 -3.21 9.56 -11.40
N MET A 22 -2.88 8.29 -11.22
CA MET A 22 -2.69 7.69 -9.89
C MET A 22 -1.27 7.17 -9.68
N VAL A 23 -0.79 6.25 -10.53
CA VAL A 23 0.45 5.52 -10.23
C VAL A 23 1.68 6.43 -10.29
N GLU A 24 1.89 7.13 -11.39
CA GLU A 24 3.03 8.04 -11.60
C GLU A 24 3.14 9.15 -10.54
N PRO A 25 2.06 9.88 -10.19
CA PRO A 25 2.15 10.92 -9.16
C PRO A 25 2.21 10.35 -7.73
N ASP A 26 1.48 9.28 -7.43
CA ASP A 26 1.35 8.82 -6.04
C ASP A 26 2.52 7.94 -5.61
N ALA A 27 3.10 7.12 -6.51
CA ALA A 27 4.15 6.17 -6.12
C ALA A 27 5.37 6.84 -5.47
N PRO A 28 5.94 7.95 -5.99
CA PRO A 28 7.06 8.64 -5.37
C PRO A 28 6.72 9.29 -4.02
N ILE A 29 5.45 9.69 -3.82
CA ILE A 29 4.98 10.29 -2.57
C ILE A 29 4.79 9.19 -1.51
N ILE A 30 4.12 8.09 -1.89
CA ILE A 30 3.91 6.93 -1.03
C ILE A 30 5.24 6.33 -0.58
N ALA A 31 6.23 6.25 -1.47
CA ALA A 31 7.57 5.75 -1.15
C ALA A 31 8.28 6.54 -0.02
N LYS A 32 7.82 7.76 0.30
CA LYS A 32 8.37 8.61 1.36
C LYS A 32 7.55 8.59 2.65
N VAL A 33 6.48 7.80 2.72
CA VAL A 33 5.64 7.71 3.92
C VAL A 33 6.44 7.09 5.06
N GLN A 34 6.52 7.80 6.18
CA GLN A 34 7.23 7.34 7.36
C GLN A 34 6.64 6.00 7.86
N GLY A 35 7.51 5.03 8.09
CA GLY A 35 7.15 3.70 8.58
C GLY A 35 6.54 2.76 7.53
N LEU A 36 6.45 3.17 6.26
CA LEU A 36 6.20 2.27 5.15
C LEU A 36 7.50 1.52 4.81
N ILE A 37 7.47 0.19 4.89
CA ILE A 37 8.58 -0.67 4.47
C ILE A 37 8.49 -0.93 2.97
N SER A 38 7.32 -1.31 2.48
CA SER A 38 7.10 -1.56 1.06
C SER A 38 5.63 -1.46 0.66
N LYS A 39 5.39 -1.21 -0.63
CA LYS A 39 4.10 -1.36 -1.28
C LYS A 39 4.25 -2.16 -2.57
N THR A 40 3.48 -3.23 -2.72
CA THR A 40 3.28 -3.92 -4.00
C THR A 40 1.97 -3.44 -4.62
N TRP A 41 2.04 -2.86 -5.82
CA TRP A 41 0.84 -2.43 -6.55
C TRP A 41 0.09 -3.62 -7.14
N LEU A 42 -1.24 -3.59 -7.08
CA LEU A 42 -2.13 -4.67 -7.53
C LEU A 42 -3.06 -4.18 -8.63
N THR A 43 -3.24 -5.00 -9.66
CA THR A 43 -4.16 -4.74 -10.76
C THR A 43 -4.78 -6.04 -11.28
N ASP A 44 -6.10 -6.10 -11.31
CA ASP A 44 -6.91 -7.07 -12.03
C ASP A 44 -7.91 -6.29 -12.89
N VAL A 45 -7.51 -6.03 -14.15
CA VAL A 45 -8.31 -5.24 -15.09
C VAL A 45 -9.63 -5.93 -15.41
N ALA A 46 -9.65 -7.25 -15.50
CA ALA A 46 -10.86 -8.01 -15.83
C ALA A 46 -11.92 -7.90 -14.72
N LYS A 47 -11.50 -7.84 -13.45
CA LYS A 47 -12.38 -7.65 -12.30
C LYS A 47 -12.49 -6.21 -11.81
N ASN A 48 -11.93 -5.24 -12.57
CA ASN A 48 -11.86 -3.84 -12.18
C ASN A 48 -11.36 -3.63 -10.75
N THR A 49 -10.34 -4.40 -10.32
CA THR A 49 -9.83 -4.34 -8.95
C THR A 49 -8.38 -3.86 -8.96
N PHE A 50 -8.12 -2.78 -8.25
CA PHE A 50 -6.82 -2.12 -8.14
C PHE A 50 -6.47 -2.00 -6.66
N GLY A 51 -5.20 -1.79 -6.33
CA GLY A 51 -4.84 -1.72 -4.93
C GLY A 51 -3.36 -1.76 -4.62
N GLY A 52 -3.07 -2.13 -3.37
CA GLY A 52 -1.73 -2.47 -2.95
C GLY A 52 -1.70 -3.36 -1.72
N PHE A 53 -0.67 -4.20 -1.64
CA PHE A 53 -0.20 -4.79 -0.39
C PHE A 53 0.84 -3.85 0.22
N TYR A 54 0.64 -3.47 1.47
CA TYR A 54 1.53 -2.60 2.22
C TYR A 54 2.13 -3.39 3.38
N LEU A 55 3.41 -3.16 3.60
CA LEU A 55 4.11 -3.63 4.78
C LEU A 55 4.57 -2.41 5.59
N TRP A 56 4.18 -2.37 6.85
CA TRP A 56 4.43 -1.29 7.78
C TRP A 56 5.34 -1.75 8.92
N GLU A 57 6.18 -0.85 9.42
CA GLU A 57 7.01 -1.09 10.61
C GLU A 57 6.15 -1.52 11.81
N ASN A 58 5.00 -0.87 11.99
CA ASN A 58 4.07 -1.13 13.08
C ASN A 58 2.66 -0.61 12.75
N LYS A 59 1.69 -0.98 13.60
CA LYS A 59 0.28 -0.58 13.47
C LYS A 59 0.07 0.94 13.52
N ALA A 60 0.85 1.67 14.34
CA ALA A 60 0.72 3.11 14.45
C ALA A 60 1.14 3.84 13.17
N ALA A 61 2.20 3.39 12.49
CA ALA A 61 2.60 3.93 11.19
C ALA A 61 1.50 3.74 10.12
N MET A 62 0.89 2.55 10.08
CA MET A 62 -0.26 2.28 9.22
C MET A 62 -1.43 3.21 9.55
N ASP A 63 -1.79 3.34 10.82
CA ASP A 63 -2.92 4.18 11.24
C ASP A 63 -2.67 5.66 10.91
N ASN A 64 -1.45 6.16 11.10
CA ASN A 64 -1.08 7.52 10.71
C ASN A 64 -1.23 7.74 9.21
N PHE A 65 -0.82 6.77 8.38
CA PHE A 65 -1.04 6.83 6.95
C PHE A 65 -2.53 6.85 6.60
N MET A 66 -3.35 5.99 7.20
CA MET A 66 -4.78 5.92 6.93
C MET A 66 -5.55 7.19 7.29
N HIS A 67 -5.06 7.97 8.27
CA HIS A 67 -5.65 9.26 8.66
C HIS A 67 -5.04 10.47 7.90
N SER A 68 -4.06 10.24 7.02
CA SER A 68 -3.36 11.30 6.32
C SER A 68 -4.20 11.98 5.23
N ASP A 69 -3.83 13.21 4.89
CA ASP A 69 -4.46 13.93 3.79
C ASP A 69 -4.15 13.30 2.42
N LEU A 70 -3.06 12.52 2.32
CA LEU A 70 -2.76 11.73 1.13
C LEU A 70 -3.85 10.70 0.84
N VAL A 71 -4.26 9.93 1.87
CA VAL A 71 -5.35 8.95 1.72
C VAL A 71 -6.66 9.66 1.40
N LYS A 72 -6.98 10.76 2.10
CA LYS A 72 -8.19 11.57 1.82
C LYS A 72 -8.21 12.07 0.37
N ALA A 73 -7.10 12.58 -0.13
CA ALA A 73 -6.98 13.08 -1.50
C ALA A 73 -7.23 11.96 -2.51
N VAL A 74 -6.63 10.78 -2.31
CA VAL A 74 -6.79 9.62 -3.22
C VAL A 74 -8.24 9.12 -3.24
N VAL A 75 -8.87 8.91 -2.07
CA VAL A 75 -10.24 8.37 -2.01
C VAL A 75 -11.30 9.39 -2.44
N SER A 76 -10.97 10.69 -2.42
CA SER A 76 -11.86 11.75 -2.92
C SER A 76 -11.91 11.86 -4.45
N ARG A 77 -11.02 11.18 -5.17
CA ARG A 77 -10.99 11.22 -6.64
C ARG A 77 -12.30 10.63 -7.18
N PRO A 78 -13.01 11.32 -8.10
CA PRO A 78 -14.36 10.94 -8.52
C PRO A 78 -14.42 9.57 -9.21
N TYR A 79 -13.31 9.10 -9.76
CA TYR A 79 -13.17 7.81 -10.41
C TYR A 79 -12.76 6.67 -9.46
N VAL A 80 -12.46 6.95 -8.19
CA VAL A 80 -12.15 5.93 -7.18
C VAL A 80 -13.43 5.53 -6.45
N THR A 81 -13.71 4.23 -6.40
CA THR A 81 -14.92 3.68 -5.79
C THR A 81 -14.63 2.38 -5.04
N ASN A 82 -15.57 1.92 -4.21
CA ASN A 82 -15.53 0.61 -3.56
C ASN A 82 -14.20 0.34 -2.83
N VAL A 83 -13.71 1.35 -2.10
CA VAL A 83 -12.46 1.26 -1.34
C VAL A 83 -12.65 0.31 -0.16
N SER A 84 -11.73 -0.63 0.00
CA SER A 84 -11.66 -1.56 1.12
C SER A 84 -10.25 -1.57 1.69
N SER A 85 -10.16 -1.74 3.01
CA SER A 85 -8.89 -1.92 3.70
C SER A 85 -9.04 -2.99 4.78
N VAL A 86 -8.12 -3.95 4.79
CA VAL A 86 -7.98 -4.96 5.84
C VAL A 86 -6.51 -5.06 6.24
N ASP A 87 -6.26 -5.35 7.50
CA ASP A 87 -4.91 -5.45 8.05
C ASP A 87 -4.72 -6.68 8.93
N PHE A 88 -3.47 -7.11 9.05
CA PHE A 88 -3.05 -8.31 9.77
C PHE A 88 -1.71 -8.06 10.44
N GLU A 89 -1.55 -8.60 11.65
CA GLU A 89 -0.22 -8.73 12.24
C GLU A 89 0.62 -9.67 11.39
N VAL A 90 1.88 -9.29 11.15
CA VAL A 90 2.78 -10.11 10.34
C VAL A 90 3.34 -11.26 11.17
N ASN A 91 3.18 -12.49 10.70
CA ASN A 91 3.97 -13.62 11.21
C ASN A 91 5.42 -13.49 10.73
N GLU A 92 6.24 -12.76 11.48
CA GLU A 92 7.58 -12.37 11.04
C GLU A 92 8.49 -13.57 10.76
N ARG A 93 8.44 -14.62 11.59
CA ARG A 93 9.26 -15.83 11.41
C ARG A 93 8.95 -16.53 10.09
N ALA A 94 7.67 -16.78 9.81
CA ALA A 94 7.26 -17.45 8.57
C ALA A 94 7.58 -16.58 7.34
N SER A 95 7.34 -15.28 7.45
CA SER A 95 7.63 -14.32 6.39
C SER A 95 9.12 -14.19 6.09
N GLN A 96 10.01 -14.30 7.09
CA GLN A 96 11.46 -14.33 6.86
C GLN A 96 11.87 -15.55 6.01
N ILE A 97 11.38 -16.75 6.37
CA ILE A 97 11.67 -18.00 5.64
C ILE A 97 11.20 -17.90 4.17
N THR A 98 10.10 -17.20 3.94
CA THR A 98 9.45 -17.10 2.62
C THR A 98 9.77 -15.82 1.86
N ARG A 99 10.70 -14.98 2.37
CA ARG A 99 11.11 -13.70 1.74
C ARG A 99 9.97 -12.66 1.64
N GLY A 100 8.99 -12.73 2.54
CA GLY A 100 7.85 -11.82 2.61
C GLY A 100 8.13 -10.51 3.34
N ILE A 101 9.21 -10.42 4.10
CA ILE A 101 9.68 -9.17 4.73
C ILE A 101 11.18 -8.98 4.46
N PRO A 102 11.70 -7.73 4.46
CA PRO A 102 13.13 -7.50 4.37
C PRO A 102 13.88 -8.23 5.49
N LEU A 103 15.09 -8.68 5.17
CA LEU A 103 15.98 -9.19 6.20
C LEU A 103 16.29 -8.05 7.17
N MET A 104 16.11 -8.30 8.46
CA MET A 104 16.60 -7.41 9.51
C MET A 104 18.11 -7.27 9.29
N SER A 105 18.56 -6.06 8.96
CA SER A 105 20.00 -5.79 8.88
C SER A 105 20.55 -5.92 10.30
N SER A 106 21.45 -6.88 10.53
CA SER A 106 22.21 -6.95 11.77
C SER A 106 23.19 -5.77 11.80
N ALA A 107 22.72 -4.59 12.19
CA ALA A 107 23.59 -3.49 12.54
C ALA A 107 23.52 -3.28 14.06
N ALA A 108 24.70 -3.37 14.68
CA ALA A 108 25.04 -3.32 16.11
C ALA A 108 24.79 -4.67 16.85
N ASN A 109 25.82 -5.38 17.33
CA ASN A 109 26.97 -4.89 18.08
C ASN A 109 28.32 -5.45 17.59
N ALA A 110 29.18 -4.55 17.11
CA ALA A 110 30.62 -4.58 17.26
C ALA A 110 31.03 -3.26 17.93
#